data_AF-A0A3M1HZK5-F1
#
_entry.id   AF-A0A3M1HZK5-F1
#
_cell.length_a   1.000
_cell.length_b   1.000
_cell.length_c   1.000
_cell.angle_alpha   90.00
_cell.angle_beta   90.00
_cell.angle_gamma   90.00
#
_symmetry.space_group_name_H-M   'P 1'
#
loop_
_entity.id
_entity.type
_entity.pdbx_description
1 polymer ?
#
loop_
_entity_poly.entity_id
_entity_poly.type
_entity_poly.pdbx_seq_one_letter_code
_entity_poly.pdbx_strand_id
1 'polypeptide(L)'
;MKRKSRRHGRIVVLTGEGKGKSSSAFGMAFRAAGWGMQVRVIQFIKGKWKTGEQKAAERFANIDWHALGDGFTWDTQNPEQDRATTRRIWAFCLATLDEAQHDLV
;
A
#
# COMPACT_ATOMS: atom_id res chain seq x y z
N MET A 1 -20.23 24.51 21.71
CA MET A 1 -19.92 23.39 20.80
C MET A 1 -18.42 23.37 20.52
N LYS A 2 -17.65 22.37 20.99
CA LYS A 2 -16.21 22.29 20.68
C LYS A 2 -16.04 22.02 19.18
N ARG A 3 -15.30 22.87 18.46
CA ARG A 3 -14.84 22.58 17.09
C ARG A 3 -14.10 21.24 17.15
N LYS A 4 -14.64 20.20 16.49
CA LYS A 4 -13.90 18.96 16.24
C LYS A 4 -12.57 19.37 15.61
N SER A 5 -11.44 19.06 16.24
CA SER A 5 -10.14 19.30 15.64
C SER A 5 -10.13 18.60 14.28
N ARG A 6 -9.68 19.30 13.23
CA ARG A 6 -9.48 18.69 11.92
C ARG A 6 -8.60 17.46 12.12
N ARG A 7 -9.07 16.29 11.70
CA ARG A 7 -8.20 15.09 11.64
C ARG A 7 -7.09 15.40 10.64
N HIS A 8 -5.85 15.37 11.09
CA HIS A 8 -4.69 15.58 10.23
C HIS A 8 -4.17 14.22 9.81
N GLY A 9 -3.97 14.02 8.49
CA GLY A 9 -3.28 12.84 7.97
C GLY A 9 -1.88 12.73 8.55
N ARG A 10 -1.39 11.50 8.72
CA ARG A 10 -0.05 11.21 9.25
C ARG A 10 0.66 10.28 8.29
N ILE A 11 1.98 10.48 8.18
CA ILE A 11 2.87 9.56 7.46
C ILE A 11 3.52 8.66 8.50
N VAL A 12 3.45 7.35 8.27
CA VAL A 12 4.09 6.34 9.13
C VAL A 12 5.13 5.61 8.31
N VAL A 13 6.37 5.61 8.78
CA VAL A 13 7.48 4.90 8.13
C VAL A 13 7.88 3.71 8.99
N LEU A 14 7.67 2.50 8.46
CA LEU A 14 8.07 1.25 9.11
C LEU A 14 9.38 0.76 8.47
N THR A 15 10.49 0.97 9.15
CA THR A 15 11.84 0.65 8.66
C THR A 15 12.64 -0.20 9.68
N GLY A 16 13.86 -0.60 9.30
CA GLY A 16 14.75 -1.46 10.09
C GLY A 16 14.85 -2.89 9.56
N GLU A 17 15.83 -3.64 10.06
CA GLU A 17 16.14 -5.00 9.57
C GLU A 17 15.20 -6.08 10.14
N GLY A 18 14.56 -5.79 11.28
CA GLY A 18 13.63 -6.71 11.93
C GLY A 18 12.45 -7.12 11.05
N LYS A 19 11.96 -8.34 11.25
CA LYS A 19 10.70 -8.81 10.67
C LYS A 19 9.52 -8.04 11.28
N GLY A 20 8.49 -7.77 10.48
CA GLY A 20 7.23 -7.19 10.95
C GLY A 20 6.75 -5.94 10.21
N LYS A 21 7.61 -5.25 9.46
CA LYS A 21 7.26 -4.00 8.73
C LYS A 21 5.97 -4.12 7.90
N SER A 22 5.93 -5.08 6.98
CA SER A 22 4.76 -5.28 6.12
C SER A 22 3.55 -5.78 6.92
N SER A 23 3.74 -6.71 7.86
CA SER A 23 2.65 -7.24 8.69
C SER A 23 2.00 -6.14 9.55
N SER A 24 2.79 -5.22 10.11
CA SER A 24 2.28 -4.05 10.84
C SER A 24 1.54 -3.08 9.91
N ALA A 25 2.04 -2.83 8.69
CA ALA A 25 1.33 -2.03 7.70
C ALA A 25 -0.03 -2.64 7.33
N PHE A 26 -0.07 -3.94 7.02
CA PHE A 26 -1.33 -4.64 6.71
C PHE A 26 -2.27 -4.68 7.91
N GLY A 27 -1.75 -4.84 9.13
CA GLY A 27 -2.56 -4.75 10.34
C GLY A 27 -3.24 -3.39 10.50
N MET A 28 -2.56 -2.29 10.14
CA MET A 28 -3.16 -0.96 10.11
C MET A 28 -4.22 -0.84 8.99
N ALA A 29 -3.93 -1.36 7.80
CA ALA A 29 -4.86 -1.39 6.67
C ALA A 29 -6.16 -2.14 7.00
N PHE A 30 -6.07 -3.36 7.52
CA PHE A 30 -7.25 -4.15 7.92
C PHE A 30 -8.00 -3.53 9.08
N ARG A 31 -7.29 -2.92 10.04
CA ARG A 31 -7.94 -2.18 11.11
C ARG A 31 -8.75 -1.00 10.56
N ALA A 32 -8.15 -0.20 9.68
CA ALA A 32 -8.84 0.94 9.06
C ALA A 32 -10.06 0.47 8.25
N ALA A 33 -9.89 -0.56 7.42
CA ALA A 33 -10.99 -1.13 6.64
C ALA A 33 -12.11 -1.70 7.52
N GLY A 34 -11.77 -2.35 8.64
CA GLY A 34 -12.74 -2.84 9.62
C GLY A 34 -13.55 -1.73 10.31
N TRP A 35 -13.05 -0.50 10.33
CA TRP A 35 -13.78 0.70 10.75
C TRP A 35 -14.51 1.42 9.60
N GLY A 36 -14.57 0.80 8.41
CA GLY A 36 -15.27 1.33 7.24
C GLY A 36 -14.51 2.39 6.44
N MET A 37 -13.21 2.57 6.70
CA MET A 37 -12.37 3.53 5.98
C MET A 37 -12.00 3.00 4.58
N GLN A 38 -11.84 3.88 3.60
CA GLN A 38 -11.36 3.50 2.27
C GLN A 38 -9.85 3.35 2.29
N VAL A 39 -9.36 2.18 1.91
CA VAL A 39 -7.95 1.80 2.03
C VAL A 39 -7.41 1.40 0.65
N ARG A 40 -6.25 1.93 0.28
CA ARG A 40 -5.49 1.45 -0.89
C ARG A 40 -4.16 0.85 -0.41
N VAL A 41 -3.72 -0.23 -1.04
CA VAL A 41 -2.43 -0.87 -0.77
C VAL A 41 -1.66 -0.96 -2.07
N ILE A 42 -0.43 -0.41 -2.11
CA ILE A 42 0.42 -0.42 -3.31
C ILE A 42 1.75 -1.13 -2.99
N GLN A 43 2.05 -2.20 -3.72
CA GLN A 43 3.27 -2.99 -3.54
C GLN A 43 4.21 -2.84 -4.74
N PHE A 44 5.46 -2.45 -4.45
CA PHE A 44 6.47 -2.14 -5.46
C PHE A 44 7.29 -3.36 -5.95
N ILE A 45 7.32 -4.45 -5.17
CA ILE A 45 8.19 -5.61 -5.45
C ILE A 45 7.36 -6.87 -5.70
N LYS A 46 6.36 -7.13 -4.86
CA LYS A 46 5.58 -8.38 -4.95
C LYS A 46 4.70 -8.32 -6.20
N GLY A 47 5.16 -8.95 -7.28
CA GLY A 47 4.40 -9.13 -8.51
C GLY A 47 3.37 -10.24 -8.36
N LYS A 48 3.55 -11.36 -9.08
CA LYS A 48 2.57 -12.47 -9.16
C LYS A 48 2.37 -13.31 -7.88
N TRP A 49 3.12 -13.04 -6.81
CA TRP A 49 3.05 -13.84 -5.58
C TRP A 49 1.83 -13.46 -4.72
N LYS A 50 0.83 -14.32 -4.66
CA LYS A 50 -0.35 -14.14 -3.78
C LYS A 50 0.02 -14.36 -2.32
N THR A 51 -0.16 -13.33 -1.47
CA THR A 51 0.09 -13.46 -0.02
C THR A 51 -1.21 -13.74 0.75
N GLY A 52 -1.07 -14.28 1.97
CA GLY A 52 -2.23 -14.51 2.84
C GLY A 52 -2.97 -13.22 3.17
N GLU A 53 -2.25 -12.09 3.29
CA GLU A 53 -2.83 -10.78 3.51
C GLU A 53 -3.61 -10.29 2.29
N GLN A 54 -3.08 -10.46 1.07
CA GLN A 54 -3.84 -10.14 -0.14
C GLN A 54 -5.15 -10.95 -0.22
N LYS A 55 -5.10 -12.25 0.09
CA LYS A 55 -6.30 -13.11 0.14
C LYS A 55 -7.29 -12.68 1.23
N ALA A 56 -6.79 -12.17 2.36
CA ALA A 56 -7.66 -11.62 3.40
C ALA A 56 -8.32 -10.31 2.95
N ALA A 57 -7.58 -9.46 2.22
CA ALA A 57 -8.08 -8.20 1.68
C ALA A 57 -9.25 -8.39 0.70
N GLU A 58 -9.29 -9.48 -0.06
CA GLU A 58 -10.42 -9.84 -0.96
C GLU A 58 -11.77 -9.93 -0.22
N ARG A 59 -11.78 -10.07 1.11
CA ARG A 59 -13.00 -10.10 1.92
C ARG A 59 -13.54 -8.71 2.29
N PHE A 60 -12.79 -7.66 1.99
CA PHE A 60 -13.14 -6.28 2.29
C PHE A 60 -13.48 -5.54 0.99
N ALA A 61 -14.70 -5.03 0.88
CA ALA A 61 -15.12 -4.25 -0.29
C ALA A 61 -14.45 -2.87 -0.41
N ASN A 62 -13.81 -2.41 0.67
CA ASN A 62 -13.18 -1.09 0.83
C ASN A 62 -11.65 -1.17 0.91
N ILE A 63 -11.05 -2.27 0.44
CA ILE A 63 -9.60 -2.37 0.23
C ILE A 63 -9.31 -2.53 -1.26
N ASP A 64 -8.62 -1.56 -1.83
CA ASP A 64 -8.11 -1.61 -3.20
C ASP A 64 -6.63 -2.03 -3.20
N TRP A 65 -6.32 -3.21 -3.76
CA TRP A 65 -4.99 -3.82 -3.64
C TRP A 65 -4.26 -3.88 -4.99
N HIS A 66 -3.13 -3.19 -5.07
CA HIS A 66 -2.30 -3.05 -6.26
C HIS A 66 -0.92 -3.68 -6.04
N ALA A 67 -0.71 -4.88 -6.60
CA ALA A 67 0.56 -5.58 -6.63
C ALA A 67 1.24 -5.34 -7.99
N LEU A 68 1.96 -4.22 -8.11
CA LEU A 68 2.40 -3.68 -9.41
C LEU A 68 3.87 -3.96 -9.74
N GLY A 69 4.64 -4.50 -8.79
CA GLY A 69 6.05 -4.83 -9.00
C GLY A 69 6.25 -6.01 -9.96
N ASP A 70 7.43 -6.09 -10.56
CA ASP A 70 7.79 -7.19 -11.47
C ASP A 70 8.30 -8.45 -10.74
N GLY A 71 8.33 -8.44 -9.41
CA GLY A 71 9.05 -9.43 -8.61
C GLY A 71 10.27 -8.81 -7.95
N PHE A 72 11.17 -9.65 -7.44
CA PHE A 72 12.41 -9.16 -6.89
C PHE A 72 13.39 -8.76 -8.00
N THR A 73 14.13 -7.68 -7.77
CA THR A 73 15.06 -7.11 -8.76
C THR A 73 16.22 -8.03 -9.13
N TRP A 74 16.53 -9.03 -8.30
CA TRP A 74 17.52 -10.06 -8.62
C TRP A 74 16.99 -11.13 -9.58
N ASP A 75 15.68 -11.25 -9.73
CA ASP A 75 15.05 -12.20 -10.66
C ASP A 75 14.94 -11.61 -12.09
N THR A 76 14.67 -10.30 -12.20
CA THR A 76 14.48 -9.63 -13.49
C THR A 76 15.79 -9.44 -14.27
N GLN A 77 16.95 -9.38 -13.59
CA GLN A 77 18.28 -9.10 -14.18
C GLN A 77 18.30 -7.94 -15.20
N ASN A 78 17.31 -7.03 -15.11
CA ASN A 78 17.11 -5.93 -16.05
C ASN A 78 16.81 -4.65 -15.27
N PRO A 79 17.86 -3.91 -14.86
CA PRO A 79 17.72 -2.70 -14.06
C PRO A 79 16.94 -1.58 -14.78
N GLU A 80 16.95 -1.54 -16.10
CA GLU A 80 16.23 -0.53 -16.88
C GLU A 80 14.72 -0.75 -16.77
N GLN A 81 14.29 -2.01 -16.91
CA GLN A 81 12.90 -2.40 -16.71
C GLN A 81 12.45 -2.12 -15.27
N ASP A 82 13.24 -2.51 -14.26
CA ASP A 82 12.90 -2.28 -12.85
C ASP A 82 12.69 -0.78 -12.55
N ARG A 83 13.54 0.08 -13.12
CA ARG A 83 13.40 1.55 -13.02
C ARG A 83 12.14 2.05 -13.73
N ALA A 84 11.86 1.55 -14.93
CA ALA A 84 10.67 1.93 -15.68
C ALA A 84 9.38 1.51 -14.95
N THR A 85 9.33 0.30 -14.39
CA THR A 85 8.24 -0.19 -13.56
C THR A 85 8.09 0.65 -12.30
N THR A 86 9.16 0.87 -11.55
CA THR A 86 9.13 1.70 -10.33
C THR A 86 8.62 3.12 -10.62
N ARG A 87 9.02 3.74 -11.73
CA ARG A 87 8.51 5.07 -12.13
C ARG A 87 7.02 5.06 -12.43
N ARG A 88 6.50 4.01 -13.07
CA ARG A 88 5.06 3.86 -13.33
C ARG A 88 4.28 3.71 -12.03
N ILE A 89 4.76 2.88 -11.11
CA ILE A 89 4.14 2.71 -9.77
C ILE A 89 4.17 4.02 -9.00
N TRP A 90 5.28 4.76 -9.06
CA TRP A 90 5.40 6.06 -8.41
C TRP A 90 4.38 7.08 -8.95
N ALA A 91 4.21 7.16 -10.27
CA ALA A 91 3.19 8.02 -10.87
C ALA A 91 1.77 7.64 -10.40
N PHE A 92 1.49 6.34 -10.27
CA PHE A 92 0.23 5.84 -9.73
C PHE A 92 0.01 6.22 -8.25
N CYS A 93 1.06 6.18 -7.42
CA CYS A 93 0.99 6.65 -6.03
C CYS A 93 0.65 8.14 -5.96
N LEU A 94 1.29 8.98 -6.79
CA LEU A 94 1.01 10.42 -6.82
C LEU A 94 -0.45 10.70 -7.18
N ALA A 95 -0.95 10.08 -8.26
CA ALA A 95 -2.34 10.20 -8.67
C ALA A 95 -3.31 9.75 -7.56
N THR A 96 -3.01 8.63 -6.90
CA THR A 96 -3.80 8.11 -5.76
C THR A 96 -3.89 9.11 -4.61
N LEU A 97 -2.77 9.80 -4.29
CA LEU A 97 -2.73 10.77 -3.21
C LEU A 97 -3.49 12.05 -3.57
N ASP A 98 -3.45 12.47 -4.84
CA ASP A 98 -4.17 13.64 -5.35
C ASP A 98 -5.69 13.44 -5.41
N GLU A 99 -6.15 12.23 -5.72
CA GLU A 99 -7.58 11.86 -5.76
C GLU A 99 -8.30 12.11 -4.42
N ALA A 100 -7.57 12.01 -3.29
CA ALA A 100 -8.09 12.17 -1.93
C ALA A 100 -9.34 11.30 -1.62
N GLN A 101 -9.50 10.16 -2.31
CA GLN A 101 -10.61 9.22 -2.14
C GLN A 101 -10.37 8.18 -1.04
N HIS A 102 -9.14 8.06 -0.55
CA HIS A 102 -8.72 7.05 0.42
C HIS A 102 -8.35 7.70 1.75
N ASP A 103 -8.79 7.09 2.84
CA ASP A 103 -8.43 7.53 4.19
C ASP A 103 -7.03 7.00 4.60
N LEU A 104 -6.58 5.91 3.97
CA LEU A 104 -5.26 5.30 4.17
C LEU A 104 -4.74 4.72 2.85
N VAL A 105 -3.46 4.97 2.58
CA VAL A 105 -2.70 4.47 1.41
C VAL A 105 -1.41 3.83 1.90
#